data_AF-A0A3R7KQ30-F1
#
_entry.id   AF-A0A3R7KQ30-F1
#
_cell.length_a   1.000
_cell.length_b   1.000
_cell.length_c   1.000
_cell.angle_alpha   90.00
_cell.angle_beta   90.00
_cell.angle_gamma   90.00
#
_symmetry.space_group_name_H-M   'P 1'
#
loop_
_entity.id
_entity.type
_entity.pdbx_description
1 polymer ?
#
loop_
_entity_poly.entity_id
_entity_poly.type
_entity_poly.pdbx_seq_one_letter_code
_entity_poly.pdbx_strand_id
1 'polypeptide(L)'
;MVGVQVTTGAEHGTQASTVVQFNNFLRNYFNDWETFAEGLSWEIIYVHHEDSTAINAWQKCVVVAHANATGSNEREDPQAIAAFWNQRVRQCQLAVSAENFRSERQTQRGRQPEGQGKGGGE
;
A
#
# COMPACT_ATOMS: atom_id res chain seq x y z
N MET A 1 -12.57 -5.21 -0.65
CA MET A 1 -12.09 -3.91 -1.18
C MET A 1 -10.66 -3.72 -0.69
N VAL A 2 -9.77 -3.17 -1.51
CA VAL A 2 -8.39 -2.88 -1.10
C VAL A 2 -8.21 -1.37 -1.18
N GLY A 3 -7.84 -0.75 -0.05
CA GLY A 3 -7.40 0.65 0.00
C GLY A 3 -5.88 0.69 -0.05
N VAL A 4 -5.32 1.45 -0.98
CA VAL A 4 -3.86 1.61 -1.10
C VAL A 4 -3.51 3.04 -0.72
N GLN A 5 -2.72 3.20 0.34
CA GLN A 5 -2.12 4.47 0.72
C GLN A 5 -0.62 4.41 0.41
N VAL A 6 -0.11 5.43 -0.28
CA VAL A 6 1.31 5.55 -0.62
C VAL A 6 1.91 6.67 0.22
N THR A 7 2.99 6.38 0.93
CA THR A 7 3.75 7.35 1.73
C THR A 7 5.22 7.33 1.32
N THR A 8 5.85 8.50 1.24
CA THR A 8 7.30 8.62 1.05
C THR A 8 8.01 8.45 2.39
N GLY A 9 9.03 7.59 2.46
CA GLY A 9 9.63 7.11 3.72
C GLY A 9 10.29 8.14 4.66
N ALA A 10 10.27 9.43 4.36
CA ALA A 10 10.93 10.46 5.18
C ALA A 10 10.22 10.74 6.53
N GLU A 11 8.93 10.38 6.68
CA GLU A 11 8.18 10.56 7.92
C GLU A 11 7.69 9.20 8.46
N HIS A 12 8.33 8.72 9.53
CA HIS A 12 8.00 7.46 10.17
C HIS A 12 7.08 7.68 11.38
N GLY A 13 5.77 7.67 11.13
CA GLY A 13 4.73 7.69 12.14
C GLY A 13 3.40 8.15 11.58
N THR A 14 2.30 7.48 11.95
CA THR A 14 0.95 8.02 11.71
C THR A 14 0.47 8.69 13.00
N GLN A 15 -0.10 9.89 12.90
CA GLN A 15 -0.81 10.48 14.03
C GLN A 15 -2.24 9.95 14.08
N ALA A 16 -2.76 9.68 15.28
CA ALA A 16 -4.13 9.20 15.47
C ALA A 16 -5.16 10.17 14.86
N SER A 17 -4.93 11.48 14.98
CA SER A 17 -5.75 12.53 14.35
C SER A 17 -5.84 12.38 12.83
N THR A 18 -4.75 12.01 12.16
CA THR A 18 -4.75 11.76 10.71
C THR A 18 -5.59 10.53 10.36
N VAL A 19 -5.54 9.47 11.17
CA VAL A 19 -6.38 8.27 10.98
C VAL A 19 -7.85 8.61 11.16
N VAL A 20 -8.20 9.40 12.18
CA VAL A 20 -9.58 9.87 12.42
C VAL A 20 -10.10 10.67 11.22
N GLN A 21 -9.30 11.60 10.70
CA GLN A 21 -9.65 12.37 9.51
C GLN A 21 -9.86 11.47 8.28
N PHE A 22 -9.01 10.47 8.10
CA PHE A 22 -9.14 9.50 7.01
C PHE A 22 -10.43 8.67 7.12
N ASN A 23 -10.74 8.13 8.31
CA ASN A 23 -11.98 7.41 8.55
C ASN A 23 -13.22 8.30 8.32
N ASN A 24 -13.17 9.54 8.79
CA ASN A 24 -14.24 10.52 8.56
C ASN A 24 -14.45 10.83 7.08
N PHE A 25 -13.36 10.89 6.30
CA PHE A 25 -13.44 11.04 4.86
C PHE A 25 -14.14 9.84 4.22
N LEU A 26 -13.76 8.60 4.58
CA LEU A 26 -14.36 7.38 4.01
C LEU A 26 -15.86 7.27 4.29
N ARG A 27 -16.33 7.70 5.47
CA ARG A 27 -17.76 7.74 5.83
C ARG A 27 -18.62 8.53 4.85
N ASN A 28 -18.05 9.54 4.18
CA ASN A 28 -18.78 10.34 3.19
C ASN A 28 -19.00 9.59 1.87
N TYR A 29 -18.26 8.50 1.61
CA TYR A 29 -18.33 7.75 0.36
C TYR A 29 -19.01 6.38 0.52
N PHE A 30 -19.03 5.81 1.73
CA PHE A 30 -19.60 4.50 1.99
C PHE A 30 -20.74 4.60 3.00
N ASN A 31 -21.95 4.21 2.57
CA ASN A 31 -23.08 4.03 3.47
C ASN A 31 -22.76 2.94 4.50
N ASP A 32 -23.24 3.12 5.73
CA ASP A 32 -23.07 2.16 6.83
C ASP A 32 -21.60 1.77 7.07
N TRP A 33 -20.70 2.77 6.96
CA TRP A 33 -19.26 2.60 7.07
C TRP A 33 -18.85 1.81 8.31
N GLU A 34 -19.48 2.03 9.47
CA GLU A 34 -19.18 1.32 10.70
C GLU A 34 -19.31 -0.20 10.54
N THR A 35 -20.44 -0.66 10.00
CA THR A 35 -20.70 -2.09 9.78
C THR A 35 -19.81 -2.63 8.67
N PHE A 36 -19.56 -1.85 7.62
CA PHE A 36 -18.67 -2.26 6.53
C PHE A 36 -17.22 -2.43 6.99
N ALA A 37 -16.71 -1.51 7.81
CA ALA A 37 -15.33 -1.47 8.26
C ALA A 37 -14.95 -2.62 9.19
N GLU A 38 -15.91 -3.19 9.94
CA GLU A 38 -15.69 -4.36 10.81
C GLU A 38 -15.18 -5.59 10.04
N GLY A 39 -15.65 -5.76 8.80
CA GLY A 39 -15.23 -6.86 7.93
C GLY A 39 -13.95 -6.61 7.14
N LEU A 40 -13.38 -5.40 7.21
CA LEU A 40 -12.19 -5.05 6.44
C LEU A 40 -10.92 -5.56 7.10
N SER A 41 -10.03 -6.11 6.28
CA SER A 41 -8.62 -6.26 6.62
C SER A 41 -7.89 -4.95 6.31
N TRP A 42 -7.16 -4.44 7.28
CA TRP A 42 -6.38 -3.21 7.15
C TRP A 42 -4.90 -3.57 7.01
N GLU A 43 -4.29 -3.17 5.90
CA GLU A 43 -2.91 -3.50 5.58
C GLU A 43 -2.13 -2.29 5.05
N ILE A 44 -0.88 -2.15 5.48
CA ILE A 44 0.08 -1.21 4.92
C ILE A 44 1.13 -2.04 4.18
N ILE A 45 1.29 -1.74 2.89
CA ILE A 45 2.22 -2.44 2.01
C ILE A 45 3.30 -1.44 1.59
N TYR A 46 4.51 -1.63 2.10
CA TYR A 46 5.66 -0.84 1.67
C TYR A 46 6.27 -1.46 0.43
N VAL A 47 6.23 -0.74 -0.69
CA VAL A 47 6.86 -1.18 -1.94
C VAL A 47 8.14 -0.40 -2.14
N HIS A 48 9.27 -1.09 -2.22
CA HIS A 48 10.58 -0.46 -2.40
C HIS A 48 11.40 -1.17 -3.48
N HIS A 49 12.34 -0.46 -4.10
CA HIS A 49 13.27 -1.08 -5.03
C HIS A 49 14.13 -2.15 -4.32
N GLU A 50 14.51 -3.23 -5.00
CA GLU A 50 15.29 -4.32 -4.39
C GLU A 50 16.61 -3.85 -3.77
N ASP A 51 17.26 -2.86 -4.39
CA ASP A 51 18.49 -2.24 -3.88
C ASP A 51 18.26 -1.18 -2.80
N SER A 52 17.01 -0.87 -2.43
CA SER A 52 16.72 0.08 -1.36
C SER A 52 16.91 -0.56 0.01
N THR A 53 17.30 0.25 0.99
CA THR A 53 17.33 -0.16 2.39
C THR A 53 15.94 -0.65 2.82
N ALA A 54 15.88 -1.89 3.29
CA ALA A 54 14.65 -2.48 3.82
C ALA A 54 14.14 -1.70 5.04
N ILE A 55 12.81 -1.69 5.22
CA ILE A 55 12.20 -1.04 6.37
C ILE A 55 12.38 -1.95 7.58
N ASN A 56 13.06 -1.40 8.58
CA ASN A 56 13.44 -2.05 9.82
C ASN A 56 12.61 -1.55 11.02
N ALA A 57 11.72 -0.58 10.82
CA ALA A 57 10.81 -0.08 11.82
C ALA A 57 9.38 0.05 11.27
N TRP A 58 8.45 -0.71 11.83
CA TRP A 58 7.03 -0.62 11.48
C TRP A 58 6.40 0.68 11.97
N GLN A 59 5.47 1.22 11.21
CA GLN A 59 4.80 2.47 11.50
C GLN A 59 3.83 2.30 12.67
N LYS A 60 4.07 3.08 13.73
CA LYS A 60 3.18 3.14 14.87
C LYS A 60 2.17 4.27 14.68
N CYS A 61 0.99 4.09 15.27
CA CYS A 61 0.07 5.19 15.47
C CYS A 61 0.33 5.82 16.82
N VAL A 62 0.63 7.13 16.83
CA VAL A 62 0.91 7.90 18.03
C VAL A 62 -0.22 8.87 18.33
N VAL A 63 -0.57 8.99 19.60
CA VAL A 63 -1.49 10.02 20.09
C VAL A 63 -0.65 11.23 20.44
N VAL A 64 -0.82 12.32 19.69
CA VAL A 64 -0.21 13.61 20.01
C VAL A 64 -1.27 14.43 20.74
N ALA A 65 -0.94 14.90 21.94
CA ALA A 65 -1.81 15.81 22.68
C ALA A 65 -1.82 17.17 21.96
N HIS A 66 -2.80 17.39 21.10
CA HIS A 66 -3.07 18.75 20.62
C HIS A 66 -3.73 19.53 21.74
N ALA A 67 -3.11 20.64 22.15
CA ALA A 67 -3.74 21.63 22.99
C ALA A 67 -5.00 22.15 22.27
N ASN A 68 -6.17 21.73 22.76
CA ASN A 68 -7.50 22.29 22.50
C ASN A 68 -7.73 22.81 21.07
N ALA A 69 -8.02 21.90 20.13
CA ALA A 69 -8.84 22.28 18.99
C ALA A 69 -10.31 22.28 19.44
N THR A 70 -10.72 23.37 20.08
CA THR A 70 -12.11 23.66 20.41
C THR A 70 -12.92 23.66 19.11
N GLY A 71 -13.58 22.56 18.77
CA GLY A 71 -14.54 22.52 17.66
C GLY A 71 -14.63 21.22 16.85
N SER A 72 -13.81 20.20 17.06
CA SER A 72 -14.01 18.93 16.36
C SER A 72 -14.94 18.01 17.16
N ASN A 73 -16.12 17.74 16.61
CA ASN A 73 -16.98 16.64 17.04
C ASN A 73 -16.33 15.29 16.64
N GLU A 74 -15.07 15.06 17.03
CA GLU A 74 -14.40 13.79 16.77
C GLU A 74 -15.09 12.71 17.58
N ARG A 75 -15.87 11.89 16.87
CA ARG A 75 -16.64 10.77 17.45
C ARG A 75 -15.76 9.62 17.92
N GLU A 76 -14.49 9.60 17.51
CA GLU A 76 -13.54 8.51 17.71
C GLU A 76 -12.46 8.94 18.71
N ASP A 77 -12.29 8.16 19.77
CA ASP A 77 -11.23 8.36 20.75
C ASP A 77 -9.86 8.09 20.10
N PRO A 78 -8.96 9.09 20.04
CA PRO A 78 -7.62 8.92 19.46
C PRO A 78 -6.85 7.76 20.09
N GLN A 79 -7.07 7.45 21.37
CA GLN A 79 -6.41 6.35 22.06
C GLN A 79 -6.92 4.99 21.55
N ALA A 80 -8.24 4.85 21.38
CA ALA A 80 -8.84 3.64 20.79
C ALA A 80 -8.38 3.43 19.34
N ILE A 81 -8.26 4.50 18.55
CA ILE A 81 -7.76 4.43 17.17
C ILE A 81 -6.29 4.02 17.13
N ALA A 82 -5.46 4.58 18.01
CA ALA A 82 -4.06 4.17 18.12
C ALA A 82 -3.93 2.69 18.53
N ALA A 83 -4.75 2.22 19.47
CA ALA A 83 -4.79 0.82 19.87
C ALA A 83 -5.22 -0.09 18.72
N PHE A 84 -6.28 0.28 17.99
CA PHE A 84 -6.74 -0.43 16.81
C PHE A 84 -5.62 -0.54 15.76
N TRP A 85 -4.98 0.59 15.41
CA TRP A 85 -3.91 0.60 14.43
C TRP A 85 -2.78 -0.35 14.81
N ASN A 86 -2.28 -0.23 16.05
CA ASN A 86 -1.14 -1.00 16.52
C ASN A 86 -1.45 -2.51 16.69
N GLN A 87 -2.72 -2.92 16.78
CA GLN A 87 -3.13 -4.32 17.00
C GLN A 87 -3.73 -5.00 15.76
N ARG A 88 -4.42 -4.26 14.89
CA ARG A 88 -5.28 -4.81 13.82
C ARG A 88 -4.76 -4.49 12.43
N VAL A 89 -3.95 -3.45 12.26
CA VAL A 89 -3.37 -3.09 10.95
C VAL A 89 -2.13 -3.92 10.72
N ARG A 90 -2.16 -4.78 9.70
CA ARG A 90 -1.00 -5.58 9.30
C ARG A 90 -0.05 -4.71 8.48
N GLN A 91 1.24 -4.93 8.64
CA GLN A 91 2.26 -4.22 7.87
C GLN A 91 3.16 -5.24 7.21
N CYS A 92 3.45 -5.02 5.92
CA CYS A 92 4.34 -5.86 5.14
C CYS A 92 5.18 -5.01 4.20
N GLN A 93 6.31 -5.56 3.77
CA GLN A 93 7.17 -4.92 2.78
C GLN A 93 7.37 -5.84 1.59
N LEU A 94 7.48 -5.25 0.41
CA LEU A 94 7.68 -5.90 -0.86
C LEU A 94 8.83 -5.21 -1.60
N ALA A 95 9.92 -5.93 -1.77
CA ALA A 95 11.01 -5.54 -2.65
C ALA A 95 10.63 -5.84 -4.10
N VAL A 96 10.80 -4.86 -4.99
CA VAL A 96 10.54 -5.00 -6.43
C VAL A 96 11.77 -4.67 -7.26
N SER A 97 12.03 -5.49 -8.27
CA SER A 97 13.08 -5.34 -9.27
C SER A 97 12.50 -4.99 -10.63
N ALA A 98 13.35 -4.57 -11.56
CA ALA A 98 12.96 -4.37 -12.95
C ALA A 98 12.45 -5.67 -13.60
N GLU A 99 12.92 -6.84 -13.15
CA GLU A 99 12.50 -8.14 -13.67
C GLU A 99 11.06 -8.47 -13.27
N ASN A 100 10.60 -8.05 -12.09
CA ASN A 100 9.20 -8.23 -11.67
C ASN A 100 8.20 -7.57 -12.62
N PHE A 101 8.62 -6.58 -13.43
CA PHE A 101 7.77 -5.86 -14.37
C PHE A 101 7.99 -6.25 -15.84
N ARG A 102 8.91 -7.17 -16.14
CA ARG A 102 9.10 -7.66 -17.51
C ARG A 102 7.92 -8.57 -17.88
N SER A 103 6.93 -8.02 -18.58
CA SER A 103 5.87 -8.84 -19.18
C SER A 103 6.47 -9.78 -20.24
N GLU A 104 5.98 -11.02 -20.32
CA GLU A 104 6.33 -12.04 -21.34
C GLU A 104 5.88 -11.64 -22.78
N ARG A 105 6.24 -10.46 -23.27
CA ARG A 105 5.97 -10.03 -24.66
C ARG A 105 7.14 -10.28 -25.61
N GLN A 106 8.04 -11.19 -25.27
CA GLN A 106 9.17 -11.57 -26.13
C GLN A 106 9.33 -13.09 -26.25
N THR A 107 8.37 -13.79 -26.86
CA THR A 107 8.62 -15.17 -27.31
C THR A 107 8.06 -15.56 -28.68
N GLN A 108 7.52 -14.64 -29.50
CA GLN A 108 6.99 -15.02 -30.82
C GLN A 108 7.35 -14.09 -32.00
N ARG A 109 8.49 -13.39 -31.98
CA ARG A 109 8.95 -12.63 -33.17
C ARG A 109 10.30 -13.07 -33.76
N GLY A 110 10.78 -14.27 -33.43
CA GLY A 110 12.13 -14.69 -33.83
C GLY A 110 12.30 -16.14 -34.24
N ARG A 111 11.28 -16.84 -34.75
CA ARG A 111 11.50 -18.11 -35.46
C ARG A 111 11.12 -17.94 -36.92
N GLN A 112 12.00 -17.29 -37.67
CA GLN A 112 12.01 -17.41 -39.13
C GLN A 112 12.58 -18.80 -39.45
N PRO A 113 11.91 -19.68 -40.22
CA PRO A 113 12.57 -20.84 -40.77
C PRO A 113 13.57 -20.36 -41.83
N GLU A 114 14.83 -20.78 -41.69
CA GLU A 114 15.86 -20.57 -42.70
C GLU A 114 15.39 -21.20 -44.01
N GLY A 115 15.28 -20.36 -45.04
CA GLY A 115 14.92 -20.77 -46.38
C GLY A 115 16.01 -21.70 -46.92
N GLN A 116 15.61 -22.92 -47.27
CA GLN A 116 16.47 -23.89 -47.93
C GLN A 116 16.73 -23.43 -49.38
N GLY A 117 17.85 -22.74 -49.57
CA GLY A 117 18.39 -22.33 -50.87
C GLY A 117 19.17 -23.47 -51.53
N LYS A 118 18.73 -23.81 -52.75
CA LYS A 118 19.22 -24.86 -53.66
C LYS A 118 20.71 -24.75 -54.03
N GLY A 119 21.29 -25.89 -54.43
CA GLY A 119 22.53 -25.94 -55.20
C GLY A 119 22.82 -27.33 -55.78
N GLY A 120 21.96 -27.81 -56.68
CA GLY A 120 22.33 -28.88 -57.61
C GLY A 120 22.99 -28.27 -58.84
N GLY A 121 24.15 -28.80 -59.22
CA GLY A 121 24.88 -28.47 -60.45
C GLY A 121 25.79 -29.63 -60.79
N GLU A 122 25.63 -30.11 -62.02
CA GLU A 122 26.36 -31.21 -62.69
C GLU A 122 27.88 -31.00 -62.77
#